data_AF-A0A529X896-F1
#
_entry.id   AF-A0A529X896-F1
#
_cell.length_a   1.000
_cell.length_b   1.000
_cell.length_c   1.000
_cell.angle_alpha   90.00
_cell.angle_beta   90.00
_cell.angle_gamma   90.00
#
_symmetry.space_group_name_H-M   'P 1'
#
loop_
_entity.id
_entity.type
_entity.pdbx_description
1 polymer ?
#
loop_
_entity_poly.entity_id
_entity_poly.type
_entity_poly.pdbx_seq_one_letter_code
_entity_poly.pdbx_strand_id
1 'polypeptide(L)'
;VRLSLVELIRTGLGPDDAPFLKSLSADRSGKVRELAGRMLAMLGEQGEGAADVPAAELAGFIEEGKAGFIRRRTTFGPAKTKSHAQEQRRAELFELCNLVDLAARFGVTESDFITGWQFGTDNNADILLSRMVAASGSDTAVAHMADRLVDEGGKPVLRVLQLTPRLDSRRKRVLVRLILKQANYLGMLNLAESLDAGWLDWDDLTNGQVLGALRSIIGGNDGAMLQGVHDFLEMMGFLATATAATKLIGEVIAAGLPPASPSLSLLRLNASLAATPTT
;
A
#
# COMPACT_ATOMS: atom_id res chain seq x y z
N VAL A 1 23.78 11.65 6.24
CA VAL A 1 24.38 10.55 7.03
C VAL A 1 23.56 10.23 8.28
N ARG A 2 23.46 11.10 9.30
CA ARG A 2 22.70 10.79 10.54
C ARG A 2 21.24 10.40 10.30
N LEU A 3 20.51 11.16 9.47
CA LEU A 3 19.11 10.86 9.13
C LEU A 3 18.96 9.45 8.54
N SER A 4 19.79 9.11 7.55
CA SER A 4 19.81 7.79 6.91
C SER A 4 20.15 6.66 7.87
N LEU A 5 21.02 6.91 8.87
CA LEU A 5 21.33 5.91 9.90
C LEU A 5 20.15 5.66 10.84
N VAL A 6 19.42 6.70 11.23
CA VAL A 6 18.19 6.55 12.02
C VAL A 6 17.12 5.83 11.20
N GLU A 7 17.02 6.13 9.90
CA GLU A 7 16.07 5.48 9.00
C GLU A 7 16.27 3.96 8.91
N LEU A 8 17.51 3.47 9.04
CA LEU A 8 17.79 2.03 9.05
C LEU A 8 17.10 1.28 10.20
N ILE A 9 16.89 1.94 11.35
CA ILE A 9 16.21 1.33 12.52
C ILE A 9 14.79 0.89 12.18
N ARG A 10 14.16 1.55 11.20
CA ARG A 10 12.85 1.13 10.68
C ARG A 10 12.85 -0.33 10.25
N THR A 11 13.99 -0.85 9.79
CA THR A 11 14.18 -2.26 9.47
C THR A 11 14.33 -3.05 10.76
N GLY A 12 13.27 -3.72 11.18
CA GLY A 12 13.27 -4.49 12.43
C GLY A 12 13.00 -3.65 13.68
N LEU A 13 12.40 -2.47 13.51
CA LEU A 13 11.97 -1.59 14.61
C LEU A 13 11.20 -2.38 15.68
N GLY A 14 11.65 -2.28 16.92
CA GLY A 14 11.04 -2.97 18.05
C GLY A 14 11.02 -2.12 19.32
N PRO A 15 10.38 -2.64 20.40
CA PRO A 15 10.26 -1.93 21.67
C PRO A 15 11.61 -1.53 22.28
N ASP A 16 12.67 -2.31 22.04
CA ASP A 16 14.03 -2.06 22.54
C ASP A 16 14.68 -0.80 21.94
N ASP A 17 14.16 -0.31 20.81
CA ASP A 17 14.63 0.93 20.17
C ASP A 17 14.05 2.18 20.84
N ALA A 18 12.95 2.05 21.59
CA ALA A 18 12.22 3.19 22.15
C ALA A 18 13.09 4.13 23.02
N PRO A 19 13.98 3.64 23.92
CA PRO A 19 14.86 4.51 24.70
C PRO A 19 15.80 5.35 23.82
N PHE A 20 16.35 4.76 22.77
CA PHE A 20 17.20 5.47 21.81
C PHE A 20 16.40 6.52 21.03
N LEU A 21 15.23 6.15 20.52
CA LEU A 21 14.36 7.07 19.77
C LEU A 21 13.88 8.25 20.62
N LYS A 22 13.51 8.02 21.89
CA LYS A 22 13.15 9.09 22.84
C LYS A 22 14.30 10.06 23.08
N SER A 23 15.55 9.56 23.12
CA SER A 23 16.73 10.42 23.25
C SER A 23 16.94 11.39 22.08
N LEU A 24 16.40 11.06 20.88
CA LEU A 24 16.51 11.90 19.69
C LEU A 24 15.57 13.11 19.71
N SER A 25 14.64 13.21 20.66
CA SER A 25 13.75 14.37 20.83
C SER A 25 14.50 15.71 21.01
N ALA A 26 15.73 15.66 21.55
CA ALA A 26 16.61 16.80 21.72
C ALA A 26 17.59 17.01 20.54
N ASP A 27 17.49 16.26 19.44
CA ASP A 27 18.39 16.39 18.30
C ASP A 27 18.23 17.76 17.61
N ARG A 28 19.35 18.37 17.23
CA ARG A 28 19.40 19.66 16.52
C ARG A 28 18.67 19.65 15.17
N SER A 29 18.55 18.48 14.53
CA SER A 29 17.88 18.32 13.25
C SER A 29 16.39 18.07 13.46
N GLY A 30 15.55 18.99 12.95
CA GLY A 30 14.09 18.79 12.93
C GLY A 30 13.68 17.49 12.22
N LYS A 31 14.36 17.13 11.12
CA LYS A 31 14.07 15.89 10.38
C LYS A 31 14.38 14.62 11.17
N VAL A 32 15.43 14.64 11.99
CA VAL A 32 15.76 13.49 12.87
C VAL A 32 14.73 13.37 13.99
N ARG A 33 14.34 14.49 14.60
CA ARG A 33 13.28 14.51 15.62
C ARG A 33 11.96 13.99 15.08
N GLU A 34 11.55 14.45 13.89
CA GLU A 34 10.33 14.01 13.22
C GLU A 34 10.36 12.52 12.90
N LEU A 35 11.46 12.02 12.31
CA LEU A 35 11.61 10.60 11.99
C LEU A 35 11.55 9.73 13.25
N ALA A 36 12.23 10.13 14.33
CA ALA A 36 12.19 9.42 15.60
C ALA A 36 10.78 9.41 16.21
N GLY A 37 10.07 10.55 16.14
CA GLY A 37 8.67 10.65 16.56
C GLY A 37 7.75 9.71 15.79
N ARG A 38 7.91 9.61 14.47
CA ARG A 38 7.15 8.64 13.65
C ARG A 38 7.44 7.20 14.04
N MET A 39 8.70 6.84 14.29
CA MET A 39 9.06 5.49 14.72
C MET A 39 8.52 5.16 16.12
N LEU A 40 8.50 6.12 17.04
CA LEU A 40 7.82 5.96 18.33
C LEU A 40 6.32 5.74 18.15
N ALA A 41 5.66 6.50 17.28
CA ALA A 41 4.26 6.30 16.96
C ALA A 41 3.97 4.90 16.38
N MET A 42 4.86 4.36 15.54
CA MET A 42 4.76 2.99 15.04
C MET A 42 4.81 1.94 16.16
N LEU A 43 5.51 2.25 17.26
CA LEU A 43 5.55 1.43 18.49
C LEU A 43 4.33 1.66 19.40
N GLY A 44 3.38 2.52 19.00
CA GLY A 44 2.21 2.91 19.78
C GLY A 44 2.51 3.96 20.87
N GLU A 45 3.72 4.51 20.89
CA GLU A 45 4.11 5.57 21.83
C GLU A 45 3.59 6.91 21.32
N GLN A 46 2.93 7.66 22.21
CA GLN A 46 2.48 9.01 21.90
C GLN A 46 3.67 9.98 21.87
N GLY A 47 3.58 10.99 21.02
CA GLY A 47 4.65 11.99 20.94
C GLY A 47 4.78 12.77 22.24
N GLU A 48 5.86 12.57 23.00
CA GLU A 48 6.24 13.50 24.06
C GLU A 48 6.72 14.81 23.43
N GLY A 49 5.83 15.80 23.31
CA GLY A 49 6.19 17.18 22.98
C GLY A 49 6.03 17.62 21.53
N ALA A 50 5.38 16.84 20.65
CA ALA A 50 4.74 17.44 19.48
C ALA A 50 3.53 18.22 20.00
N ALA A 51 3.45 19.53 19.75
CA ALA A 51 2.33 20.34 20.20
C ALA A 51 1.01 19.63 19.82
N ASP A 52 0.06 19.46 20.75
CA ASP A 52 -1.27 18.86 20.52
C ASP A 52 -2.06 19.55 19.39
N VAL A 53 -1.57 20.70 18.93
CA VAL A 53 -2.21 21.62 17.98
C VAL A 53 -2.47 21.00 16.60
N PRO A 54 -1.54 20.35 15.88
CA PRO A 54 -1.81 19.80 14.55
C PRO A 54 -2.81 18.64 14.60
N ALA A 55 -2.73 17.76 15.61
CA ALA A 55 -3.67 16.65 15.75
C ALA A 55 -5.09 17.16 16.09
N ALA A 56 -5.19 18.15 16.98
CA ALA A 56 -6.46 18.81 17.27
C ALA A 56 -7.04 19.56 16.05
N GLU A 57 -6.19 20.22 15.26
CA GLU A 57 -6.59 20.87 14.02
C GLU A 57 -7.10 19.84 12.98
N LEU A 58 -6.38 18.73 12.81
CA LEU A 58 -6.77 17.65 11.90
C LEU A 58 -8.09 17.00 12.34
N ALA A 59 -8.29 16.79 13.64
CA ALA A 59 -9.55 16.28 14.17
C ALA A 59 -10.73 17.20 13.82
N GLY A 60 -10.51 18.52 13.73
CA GLY A 60 -11.51 19.49 13.24
C GLY A 60 -11.91 19.31 11.77
N PHE A 61 -11.11 18.60 10.97
CA PHE A 61 -11.42 18.22 9.59
C PHE A 61 -12.08 16.84 9.45
N ILE A 62 -12.47 16.21 10.57
CA ILE A 62 -13.09 14.89 10.59
C ILE A 62 -14.43 14.98 11.33
N GLU A 63 -15.48 14.49 10.68
CA GLU A 63 -16.82 14.37 11.24
C GLU A 63 -16.97 13.02 11.96
N GLU A 64 -17.36 13.08 13.23
CA GLU A 64 -17.76 11.91 14.01
C GLU A 64 -19.27 11.69 13.88
N GLY A 65 -19.67 10.46 13.56
CA GLY A 65 -21.05 10.04 13.42
C GLY A 65 -21.34 8.73 14.13
N LYS A 66 -22.57 8.25 13.99
CA LYS A 66 -23.00 6.93 14.48
C LYS A 66 -23.77 6.21 13.39
N ALA A 67 -23.44 4.95 13.16
CA ALA A 67 -24.14 4.07 12.22
C ALA A 67 -24.68 2.81 12.90
N GLY A 68 -25.77 2.26 12.38
CA GLY A 68 -26.40 1.01 12.85
C GLY A 68 -27.54 1.22 13.85
N PHE A 69 -28.66 0.53 13.62
CA PHE A 69 -29.87 0.61 14.45
C PHE A 69 -29.80 -0.20 15.76
N ILE A 70 -29.07 -1.33 15.77
CA ILE A 70 -29.04 -2.28 16.90
C ILE A 70 -27.73 -2.19 17.70
N ARG A 71 -26.58 -2.03 17.02
CA ARG A 71 -25.30 -1.67 17.64
C ARG A 71 -24.81 -0.38 16.99
N ARG A 72 -24.87 0.73 17.74
CA ARG A 72 -24.33 2.02 17.29
C ARG A 72 -22.81 1.92 17.23
N ARG A 73 -22.26 1.88 16.03
CA ARG A 73 -20.82 1.97 15.77
C ARG A 73 -20.47 3.42 15.50
N THR A 74 -19.42 3.93 16.14
CA THR A 74 -18.87 5.25 15.82
C THR A 74 -18.29 5.21 14.41
N THR A 75 -18.60 6.24 13.63
CA THR A 75 -18.08 6.40 12.27
C THR A 75 -17.28 7.68 12.17
N PHE A 76 -16.24 7.66 11.34
CA PHE A 76 -15.41 8.82 11.06
C PHE A 76 -15.43 9.08 9.56
N GLY A 77 -15.53 10.35 9.17
CA GLY A 77 -15.48 10.74 7.78
C GLY A 77 -14.81 12.09 7.62
N PRO A 78 -14.29 12.41 6.43
CA PRO A 78 -13.73 13.71 6.17
C PRO A 78 -14.83 14.78 6.18
N ALA A 79 -14.64 15.84 6.96
CA ALA A 79 -15.49 17.01 6.93
C ALA A 79 -15.38 17.68 5.55
N LYS A 80 -16.50 18.23 5.07
CA LYS A 80 -16.52 18.95 3.79
C LYS A 80 -15.73 20.25 3.88
N THR A 81 -14.70 20.38 3.05
CA THR A 81 -13.91 21.61 2.91
C THR A 81 -14.69 22.67 2.11
N LYS A 82 -14.46 23.95 2.44
CA LYS A 82 -15.11 25.11 1.81
C LYS A 82 -14.20 25.81 0.79
N SER A 83 -12.90 25.50 0.79
CA SER A 83 -11.92 26.11 -0.10
C SER A 83 -10.73 25.19 -0.35
N HIS A 84 -10.01 25.47 -1.44
CA HIS A 84 -8.78 24.78 -1.77
C HIS A 84 -7.70 24.94 -0.69
N ALA A 85 -7.64 26.11 -0.02
CA ALA A 85 -6.72 26.33 1.09
C ALA A 85 -7.00 25.38 2.28
N GLN A 86 -8.28 25.08 2.55
CA GLN A 86 -8.65 24.10 3.57
C GLN A 86 -8.29 22.67 3.16
N GLU A 87 -8.46 22.31 1.89
CA GLU A 87 -8.04 21.01 1.35
C GLU A 87 -6.53 20.81 1.48
N GLN A 88 -5.76 21.82 1.08
CA GLN A 88 -4.31 21.82 1.18
C GLN A 88 -3.86 21.72 2.64
N ARG A 89 -4.47 22.50 3.54
CA ARG A 89 -4.15 22.44 4.97
C ARG A 89 -4.46 21.08 5.57
N ARG A 90 -5.62 20.48 5.23
CA ARG A 90 -5.97 19.12 5.65
C ARG A 90 -4.94 18.10 5.17
N ALA A 91 -4.49 18.21 3.91
CA ALA A 91 -3.45 17.34 3.37
C ALA A 91 -2.11 17.46 4.12
N GLU A 92 -1.67 18.69 4.40
CA GLU A 92 -0.47 18.94 5.22
C GLU A 92 -0.59 18.32 6.61
N LEU A 93 -1.75 18.45 7.25
CA LEU A 93 -1.98 17.91 8.57
C LEU A 93 -1.93 16.38 8.61
N PHE A 94 -2.47 15.69 7.59
CA PHE A 94 -2.32 14.23 7.46
C PHE A 94 -0.85 13.79 7.29
N GLU A 95 0.00 14.62 6.67
CA GLU A 95 1.43 14.32 6.54
C GLU A 95 2.21 14.59 7.84
N LEU A 96 1.74 15.52 8.68
CA LEU A 96 2.42 15.94 9.91
C LEU A 96 1.99 15.15 11.16
N CYS A 97 0.74 14.68 11.21
CA CYS A 97 0.20 14.01 12.39
C CYS A 97 0.54 12.52 12.39
N ASN A 98 0.67 11.95 13.60
CA ASN A 98 0.69 10.51 13.76
C ASN A 98 -0.73 9.96 13.95
N LEU A 99 -0.96 8.72 13.49
CA LEU A 99 -2.23 8.03 13.63
C LEU A 99 -2.64 7.87 15.10
N VAL A 100 -1.71 7.48 15.98
CA VAL A 100 -1.97 7.30 17.42
C VAL A 100 -2.44 8.60 18.08
N ASP A 101 -1.85 9.74 17.73
CA ASP A 101 -2.20 11.05 18.28
C ASP A 101 -3.59 11.48 17.77
N LEU A 102 -3.88 11.27 16.47
CA LEU A 102 -5.20 11.54 15.90
C LEU A 102 -6.29 10.67 16.52
N ALA A 103 -6.07 9.36 16.66
CA ALA A 103 -7.05 8.45 17.24
C ALA A 103 -7.36 8.82 18.71
N ALA A 104 -6.34 9.24 19.46
CA ALA A 104 -6.49 9.71 20.84
C ALA A 104 -7.40 10.96 20.94
N ARG A 105 -7.44 11.84 19.92
CA ARG A 105 -8.38 12.99 19.89
C ARG A 105 -9.84 12.58 19.92
N PHE A 106 -10.15 11.39 19.42
CA PHE A 106 -11.49 10.80 19.45
C PHE A 106 -11.69 9.82 20.61
N GLY A 107 -10.68 9.63 21.47
CA GLY A 107 -10.74 8.71 22.60
C GLY A 107 -10.83 7.23 22.18
N VAL A 108 -10.30 6.89 21.00
CA VAL A 108 -10.35 5.53 20.44
C VAL A 108 -8.96 5.00 20.10
N THR A 109 -8.85 3.69 19.87
CA THR A 109 -7.61 3.09 19.35
C THR A 109 -7.44 3.37 17.85
N GLU A 110 -6.22 3.19 17.33
CA GLU A 110 -5.96 3.27 15.88
C GLU A 110 -6.88 2.33 15.08
N SER A 111 -7.03 1.09 15.59
CA SER A 111 -7.88 0.07 14.95
C SER A 111 -9.35 0.46 14.97
N ASP A 112 -9.85 1.05 16.06
CA ASP A 112 -11.22 1.55 16.16
C ASP A 112 -11.46 2.75 15.22
N PHE A 113 -10.47 3.63 15.08
CA PHE A 113 -10.52 4.75 14.14
C PHE A 113 -10.61 4.26 12.69
N ILE A 114 -9.70 3.37 12.26
CA ILE A 114 -9.73 2.74 10.93
C ILE A 114 -11.05 1.99 10.72
N THR A 115 -11.52 1.31 11.75
CA THR A 115 -12.80 0.59 11.79
C THR A 115 -13.99 1.54 11.60
N GLY A 116 -13.95 2.75 12.13
CA GLY A 116 -15.02 3.73 11.97
C GLY A 116 -14.96 4.48 10.63
N TRP A 117 -13.79 4.56 9.99
CA TRP A 117 -13.58 5.37 8.79
C TRP A 117 -14.48 4.96 7.62
N GLN A 118 -15.18 5.93 7.04
CA GLN A 118 -16.08 5.75 5.91
C GLN A 118 -15.31 5.93 4.59
N PHE A 119 -14.76 4.84 4.05
CA PHE A 119 -14.05 4.89 2.77
C PHE A 119 -15.00 5.18 1.60
N GLY A 120 -14.47 5.80 0.54
CA GLY A 120 -15.18 6.09 -0.69
C GLY A 120 -16.01 7.39 -0.67
N THR A 121 -16.12 8.07 0.48
CA THR A 121 -16.83 9.36 0.57
C THR A 121 -15.99 10.51 0.01
N ASP A 122 -14.66 10.47 0.23
CA ASP A 122 -13.69 11.41 -0.33
C ASP A 122 -12.39 10.65 -0.63
N ASN A 123 -12.17 10.41 -1.93
CA ASN A 123 -11.01 9.64 -2.39
C ASN A 123 -9.67 10.25 -1.99
N ASN A 124 -9.57 11.57 -1.89
CA ASN A 124 -8.33 12.24 -1.53
C ASN A 124 -8.05 12.06 -0.03
N ALA A 125 -9.06 12.26 0.81
CA ALA A 125 -8.94 12.01 2.24
C ALA A 125 -8.59 10.54 2.55
N ASP A 126 -9.16 9.59 1.81
CA ASP A 126 -8.82 8.16 1.96
C ASP A 126 -7.35 7.88 1.64
N ILE A 127 -6.81 8.51 0.60
CA ILE A 127 -5.38 8.40 0.25
C ILE A 127 -4.51 9.00 1.35
N LEU A 128 -4.87 10.19 1.83
CA LEU A 128 -4.13 10.89 2.89
C LEU A 128 -4.13 10.08 4.20
N LEU A 129 -5.28 9.52 4.60
CA LEU A 129 -5.34 8.60 5.73
C LEU A 129 -4.46 7.37 5.51
N SER A 130 -4.54 6.74 4.33
CA SER A 130 -3.72 5.55 4.02
C SER A 130 -2.23 5.84 4.12
N ARG A 131 -1.79 7.02 3.67
CA ARG A 131 -0.39 7.48 3.80
C ARG A 131 0.00 7.74 5.24
N MET A 132 -0.87 8.38 6.03
CA MET A 132 -0.63 8.58 7.46
C MET A 132 -0.49 7.25 8.21
N VAL A 133 -1.35 6.27 7.91
CA VAL A 133 -1.25 4.90 8.46
C VAL A 133 0.06 4.24 8.05
N ALA A 134 0.45 4.31 6.77
CA ALA A 134 1.73 3.80 6.31
C ALA A 134 2.93 4.45 7.04
N ALA A 135 2.85 5.76 7.29
CA ALA A 135 3.96 6.54 7.81
C ALA A 135 4.10 6.52 9.34
N SER A 136 3.03 6.27 10.09
CA SER A 136 3.03 6.39 11.56
C SER A 136 2.21 5.35 12.31
N GLY A 137 1.31 4.63 11.64
CA GLY A 137 0.47 3.63 12.30
C GLY A 137 1.31 2.46 12.81
N SER A 138 0.84 1.81 13.87
CA SER A 138 1.42 0.53 14.29
C SER A 138 1.29 -0.54 13.20
N ASP A 139 2.11 -1.59 13.25
CA ASP A 139 2.01 -2.71 12.30
C ASP A 139 0.62 -3.38 12.37
N THR A 140 -0.01 -3.38 13.56
CA THR A 140 -1.38 -3.83 13.72
C THR A 140 -2.39 -2.96 12.99
N ALA A 141 -2.24 -1.63 13.04
CA ALA A 141 -3.09 -0.69 12.33
C ALA A 141 -2.91 -0.80 10.79
N VAL A 142 -1.67 -0.96 10.31
CA VAL A 142 -1.37 -1.19 8.89
C VAL A 142 -2.05 -2.47 8.39
N ALA A 143 -1.86 -3.58 9.11
CA ALA A 143 -2.47 -4.87 8.80
C ALA A 143 -4.01 -4.79 8.80
N HIS A 144 -4.58 -4.16 9.83
CA HIS A 144 -6.03 -4.00 9.99
C HIS A 144 -6.65 -3.16 8.88
N MET A 145 -6.01 -2.05 8.50
CA MET A 145 -6.48 -1.22 7.38
C MET A 145 -6.42 -1.98 6.06
N ALA A 146 -5.34 -2.73 5.81
CA ALA A 146 -5.21 -3.52 4.59
C ALA A 146 -6.31 -4.58 4.48
N ASP A 147 -6.56 -5.34 5.54
CA ASP A 147 -7.61 -6.37 5.56
C ASP A 147 -8.99 -5.75 5.34
N ARG A 148 -9.29 -4.64 6.02
CA ARG A 148 -10.55 -3.92 5.85
C ARG A 148 -10.77 -3.45 4.41
N LEU A 149 -9.77 -2.84 3.79
CA LEU A 149 -9.86 -2.34 2.41
C LEU A 149 -10.04 -3.48 1.40
N VAL A 150 -9.44 -4.65 1.68
CA VAL A 150 -9.64 -5.86 0.89
C VAL A 150 -11.06 -6.39 1.04
N ASP A 151 -11.57 -6.48 2.27
CA ASP A 151 -12.92 -6.96 2.57
C ASP A 151 -14.01 -6.05 1.99
N GLU A 152 -13.79 -4.73 2.02
CA GLU A 152 -14.70 -3.75 1.43
C GLU A 152 -14.71 -3.81 -0.11
N GLY A 153 -13.56 -4.15 -0.71
CA GLY A 153 -13.40 -4.31 -2.14
C GLY A 153 -13.62 -3.00 -2.93
N GLY A 154 -14.06 -3.13 -4.18
CA GLY A 154 -14.38 -1.97 -5.03
C GLY A 154 -13.20 -1.03 -5.29
N LYS A 155 -13.47 0.28 -5.40
CA LYS A 155 -12.42 1.30 -5.58
C LYS A 155 -11.50 1.49 -4.35
N PRO A 156 -11.98 1.41 -3.09
CA PRO A 156 -11.15 1.53 -1.91
C PRO A 156 -9.97 0.55 -1.84
N VAL A 157 -10.11 -0.66 -2.40
CA VAL A 157 -9.06 -1.69 -2.36
C VAL A 157 -7.69 -1.19 -2.85
N LEU A 158 -7.65 -0.25 -3.80
CA LEU A 158 -6.40 0.28 -4.35
C LEU A 158 -5.64 1.16 -3.35
N ARG A 159 -6.26 1.57 -2.25
CA ARG A 159 -5.59 2.30 -1.17
C ARG A 159 -4.58 1.42 -0.42
N VAL A 160 -4.73 0.09 -0.49
CA VAL A 160 -3.74 -0.86 0.05
C VAL A 160 -2.35 -0.66 -0.57
N LEU A 161 -2.26 -0.13 -1.79
CA LEU A 161 -0.98 0.19 -2.44
C LEU A 161 -0.12 1.14 -1.59
N GLN A 162 -0.74 2.07 -0.85
CA GLN A 162 -0.01 3.00 0.03
C GLN A 162 0.61 2.27 1.24
N LEU A 163 0.07 1.10 1.61
CA LEU A 163 0.51 0.31 2.76
C LEU A 163 1.59 -0.71 2.39
N THR A 164 1.73 -1.05 1.11
CA THR A 164 2.59 -2.13 0.59
C THR A 164 4.00 -2.20 1.20
N PRO A 165 4.73 -1.08 1.40
CA PRO A 165 6.07 -1.12 1.99
C PRO A 165 6.14 -1.78 3.38
N ARG A 166 5.02 -1.79 4.12
CA ARG A 166 4.92 -2.33 5.48
C ARG A 166 4.07 -3.59 5.60
N LEU A 167 3.53 -4.09 4.49
CA LEU A 167 2.73 -5.32 4.52
C LEU A 167 3.62 -6.55 4.57
N ASP A 168 3.15 -7.57 5.29
CA ASP A 168 3.70 -8.91 5.17
C ASP A 168 3.45 -9.50 3.77
N SER A 169 4.23 -10.53 3.45
CA SER A 169 4.15 -11.26 2.19
C SER A 169 2.76 -11.79 1.88
N ARG A 170 2.00 -12.26 2.88
CA ARG A 170 0.66 -12.82 2.65
C ARG A 170 -0.29 -11.73 2.14
N ARG A 171 -0.31 -10.56 2.77
CA ARG A 171 -1.18 -9.44 2.36
C ARG A 171 -0.78 -8.85 1.01
N LYS A 172 0.53 -8.74 0.74
CA LYS A 172 1.02 -8.36 -0.60
C LYS A 172 0.50 -9.29 -1.68
N ARG A 173 0.55 -10.62 -1.45
CA ARG A 173 0.03 -11.62 -2.39
C ARG A 173 -1.47 -11.51 -2.60
N VAL A 174 -2.23 -11.24 -1.54
CA VAL A 174 -3.68 -10.97 -1.64
C VAL A 174 -3.95 -9.76 -2.53
N LEU A 175 -3.23 -8.65 -2.33
CA LEU A 175 -3.36 -7.46 -3.18
C LEU A 175 -3.05 -7.76 -4.65
N VAL A 176 -1.93 -8.44 -4.93
CA VAL A 176 -1.55 -8.80 -6.31
C VAL A 176 -2.63 -9.67 -6.96
N ARG A 177 -3.16 -10.68 -6.25
CA ARG A 177 -4.27 -11.51 -6.77
C ARG A 177 -5.53 -10.70 -7.05
N LEU A 178 -5.85 -9.70 -6.22
CA LEU A 178 -7.00 -8.82 -6.46
C LEU A 178 -6.80 -7.95 -7.70
N ILE A 179 -5.59 -7.41 -7.91
CA ILE A 179 -5.23 -6.68 -9.13
C ILE A 179 -5.36 -7.60 -10.35
N LEU A 180 -4.87 -8.83 -10.27
CA LEU A 180 -4.94 -9.80 -11.38
C LEU A 180 -6.37 -10.27 -11.70
N LYS A 181 -7.32 -10.15 -10.77
CA LYS A 181 -8.73 -10.42 -11.04
C LYS A 181 -9.37 -9.39 -11.97
N GLN A 182 -8.87 -8.16 -12.00
CA GLN A 182 -9.50 -7.04 -12.72
C GLN A 182 -8.52 -6.41 -13.72
N ALA A 183 -8.77 -6.60 -15.02
CA ALA A 183 -7.86 -6.15 -16.07
C ALA A 183 -7.60 -4.63 -16.08
N ASN A 184 -8.57 -3.82 -15.63
CA ASN A 184 -8.44 -2.37 -15.50
C ASN A 184 -7.48 -1.92 -14.39
N TYR A 185 -7.04 -2.82 -13.51
CA TYR A 185 -6.08 -2.52 -12.43
C TYR A 185 -4.65 -2.93 -12.76
N LEU A 186 -4.37 -3.48 -13.94
CA LEU A 186 -3.03 -3.99 -14.28
C LEU A 186 -1.90 -2.97 -14.08
N GLY A 187 -2.10 -1.72 -14.50
CA GLY A 187 -1.10 -0.66 -14.32
C GLY A 187 -0.83 -0.30 -12.85
N MET A 188 -1.71 -0.70 -11.93
CA MET A 188 -1.54 -0.47 -10.49
C MET A 188 -0.49 -1.39 -9.88
N LEU A 189 -0.18 -2.52 -10.52
CA LEU A 189 0.84 -3.45 -10.02
C LEU A 189 2.23 -2.80 -9.97
N ASN A 190 2.51 -1.88 -10.90
CA ASN A 190 3.76 -1.11 -10.95
C ASN A 190 3.91 -0.13 -9.77
N LEU A 191 2.83 0.15 -9.04
CA LEU A 191 2.84 1.00 -7.85
C LEU A 191 3.07 0.20 -6.56
N ALA A 192 3.06 -1.14 -6.63
CA ALA A 192 3.28 -1.99 -5.46
C ALA A 192 4.78 -2.16 -5.20
N GLU A 193 5.22 -1.73 -4.01
CA GLU A 193 6.62 -1.82 -3.60
C GLU A 193 6.94 -3.10 -2.82
N SER A 194 8.20 -3.54 -2.86
CA SER A 194 8.72 -4.62 -2.01
C SER A 194 7.94 -5.94 -2.14
N LEU A 195 7.54 -6.30 -3.36
CA LEU A 195 6.91 -7.58 -3.65
C LEU A 195 7.95 -8.72 -3.58
N ASP A 196 7.51 -9.90 -3.15
CA ASP A 196 8.35 -11.10 -3.19
C ASP A 196 8.46 -11.61 -4.64
N ALA A 197 9.62 -12.14 -5.00
CA ALA A 197 9.82 -12.80 -6.29
C ALA A 197 9.29 -14.24 -6.29
N GLY A 198 8.97 -14.75 -7.48
CA GLY A 198 8.86 -16.20 -7.74
C GLY A 198 7.82 -16.98 -6.93
N TRP A 199 6.67 -16.39 -6.61
CA TRP A 199 5.58 -17.06 -5.88
C TRP A 199 4.26 -17.15 -6.67
N LEU A 200 4.12 -16.37 -7.74
CA LEU A 200 2.88 -16.28 -8.50
C LEU A 200 2.73 -17.50 -9.41
N ASP A 201 1.72 -18.32 -9.13
CA ASP A 201 1.47 -19.55 -9.87
C ASP A 201 0.53 -19.35 -11.06
N TRP A 202 0.47 -20.36 -11.92
CA TRP A 202 -0.38 -20.34 -13.12
C TRP A 202 -1.87 -20.14 -12.77
N ASP A 203 -2.32 -20.72 -11.66
CA ASP A 203 -3.70 -20.61 -11.21
C ASP A 203 -4.03 -19.16 -10.81
N ASP A 204 -3.07 -18.39 -10.30
CA ASP A 204 -3.28 -16.98 -9.96
C ASP A 204 -3.51 -16.12 -11.21
N LEU A 205 -2.91 -16.48 -12.35
CA LEU A 205 -3.10 -15.80 -13.63
C LEU A 205 -4.40 -16.21 -14.33
N THR A 206 -4.81 -17.48 -14.20
CA THR A 206 -6.01 -17.99 -14.87
C THR A 206 -7.30 -17.71 -14.12
N ASN A 207 -7.25 -17.49 -12.80
CA ASN A 207 -8.41 -17.18 -11.96
C ASN A 207 -8.89 -15.71 -12.05
N GLY A 208 -8.53 -14.99 -13.11
CA GLY A 208 -8.82 -13.58 -13.30
C GLY A 208 -9.11 -13.18 -14.74
N GLN A 209 -9.30 -11.89 -14.98
CA GLN A 209 -9.62 -11.35 -16.30
C GLN A 209 -8.38 -11.00 -17.14
N VAL A 210 -7.20 -11.02 -16.54
CA VAL A 210 -5.98 -10.47 -17.13
C VAL A 210 -5.55 -11.20 -18.38
N LEU A 211 -5.52 -12.54 -18.40
CA LEU A 211 -5.08 -13.27 -19.61
C LEU A 211 -5.97 -12.99 -20.82
N GLY A 212 -7.29 -12.87 -20.62
CA GLY A 212 -8.21 -12.51 -21.68
C GLY A 212 -7.93 -11.11 -22.24
N ALA A 213 -7.69 -10.14 -21.35
CA ALA A 213 -7.34 -8.78 -21.73
C ALA A 213 -6.00 -8.71 -22.48
N LEU A 214 -4.97 -9.42 -22.01
CA LEU A 214 -3.68 -9.51 -22.69
C LEU A 214 -3.82 -10.04 -24.11
N ARG A 215 -4.55 -11.16 -24.30
CA ARG A 215 -4.80 -11.72 -25.64
C ARG A 215 -5.48 -10.72 -26.56
N SER A 216 -6.49 -10.02 -26.05
CA SER A 216 -7.21 -9.02 -26.83
C SER A 216 -6.34 -7.84 -27.23
N ILE A 217 -5.45 -7.37 -26.35
CA ILE A 217 -4.56 -6.23 -26.63
C ILE A 217 -3.46 -6.63 -27.61
N ILE A 218 -2.82 -7.79 -27.41
CA ILE A 218 -1.73 -8.28 -28.27
C ILE A 218 -2.23 -8.54 -29.70
N GLY A 219 -3.43 -9.11 -29.85
CA GLY A 219 -4.05 -9.31 -31.16
C GLY A 219 -4.61 -8.05 -31.81
N GLY A 220 -4.59 -6.91 -31.11
CA GLY A 220 -5.05 -5.61 -31.60
C GLY A 220 -3.94 -4.75 -32.19
N ASN A 221 -4.30 -3.54 -32.64
CA ASN A 221 -3.37 -2.57 -33.26
C ASN A 221 -3.15 -1.31 -32.40
N ASP A 222 -3.48 -1.33 -31.10
CA ASP A 222 -3.28 -0.19 -30.19
C ASP A 222 -1.89 -0.24 -29.54
N GLY A 223 -0.97 0.58 -30.05
CA GLY A 223 0.41 0.64 -29.56
C GLY A 223 0.55 1.14 -28.13
N ALA A 224 -0.35 2.00 -27.63
CA ALA A 224 -0.28 2.50 -26.26
C ALA A 224 -0.70 1.41 -25.26
N MET A 225 -1.73 0.63 -25.61
CA MET A 225 -2.12 -0.54 -24.81
C MET A 225 -1.05 -1.63 -24.84
N LEU A 226 -0.35 -1.80 -25.97
CA LEU A 226 0.73 -2.77 -26.10
C LEU A 226 1.93 -2.45 -25.18
N GLN A 227 2.24 -1.16 -24.95
CA GLN A 227 3.27 -0.79 -23.96
C GLN A 227 2.89 -1.25 -22.55
N GLY A 228 1.62 -1.09 -22.16
CA GLY A 228 1.14 -1.59 -20.87
C GLY A 228 1.24 -3.12 -20.72
N VAL A 229 1.14 -3.86 -21.83
CA VAL A 229 1.41 -5.31 -21.86
C VAL A 229 2.89 -5.58 -21.60
N HIS A 230 3.80 -4.83 -22.20
CA HIS A 230 5.24 -5.02 -21.97
C HIS A 230 5.62 -4.78 -20.51
N ASP A 231 5.17 -3.68 -19.91
CA ASP A 231 5.44 -3.37 -18.49
C ASP A 231 4.87 -4.48 -17.57
N PHE A 232 3.67 -4.97 -17.89
CA PHE A 232 3.07 -6.09 -17.16
C PHE A 232 3.92 -7.38 -17.27
N LEU A 233 4.41 -7.73 -18.45
CA LEU A 233 5.21 -8.94 -18.66
C LEU A 233 6.56 -8.88 -17.94
N GLU A 234 7.16 -7.70 -17.84
CA GLU A 234 8.38 -7.50 -17.04
C GLU A 234 8.11 -7.77 -15.55
N MET A 235 7.02 -7.21 -15.00
CA MET A 235 6.61 -7.48 -13.61
C MET A 235 6.27 -8.96 -13.38
N MET A 236 5.59 -9.61 -14.32
CA MET A 236 5.34 -11.06 -14.24
C MET A 236 6.65 -11.85 -14.29
N GLY A 237 7.64 -11.40 -15.04
CA GLY A 237 8.98 -11.98 -15.05
C GLY A 237 9.67 -11.94 -13.68
N PHE A 238 9.27 -11.06 -12.77
CA PHE A 238 9.76 -11.06 -11.38
C PHE A 238 8.89 -11.94 -10.46
N LEU A 239 7.57 -11.87 -10.59
CA LEU A 239 6.62 -12.52 -9.68
C LEU A 239 6.38 -14.01 -9.98
N ALA A 240 6.39 -14.40 -11.25
CA ALA A 240 5.97 -15.73 -11.70
C ALA A 240 6.95 -16.83 -11.26
N THR A 241 6.39 -17.96 -10.82
CA THR A 241 7.15 -19.21 -10.73
C THR A 241 7.63 -19.64 -12.11
N ALA A 242 8.68 -20.47 -12.17
CA ALA A 242 9.22 -20.95 -13.45
C ALA A 242 8.14 -21.61 -14.33
N THR A 243 7.27 -22.43 -13.73
CA THR A 243 6.15 -23.08 -14.43
C THR A 243 5.14 -22.07 -14.95
N ALA A 244 4.78 -21.06 -14.14
CA ALA A 244 3.86 -20.00 -14.58
C ALA A 244 4.47 -19.17 -15.71
N ALA A 245 5.77 -18.86 -15.64
CA ALA A 245 6.49 -18.13 -16.67
C ALA A 245 6.51 -18.89 -18.01
N THR A 246 6.81 -20.20 -18.01
CA THR A 246 6.77 -21.03 -19.23
C THR A 246 5.39 -20.98 -19.89
N LYS A 247 4.33 -21.14 -19.10
CA LYS A 247 2.95 -21.12 -19.62
C LYS A 247 2.56 -19.74 -20.14
N LEU A 248 2.91 -18.68 -19.42
CA LEU A 248 2.62 -17.31 -19.82
C LEU A 248 3.32 -16.93 -21.13
N ILE A 249 4.58 -17.33 -21.32
CA ILE A 249 5.31 -17.14 -22.60
C ILE A 249 4.54 -17.80 -23.75
N GLY A 250 4.09 -19.04 -23.56
CA GLY A 250 3.31 -19.77 -24.56
C GLY A 250 2.02 -19.04 -24.94
N GLU A 251 1.27 -18.56 -23.94
CA GLU A 251 0.01 -17.84 -24.14
C GLU A 251 0.18 -16.53 -24.92
N VAL A 252 1.17 -15.71 -24.56
CA VAL A 252 1.34 -14.41 -25.23
C VAL A 252 1.92 -14.55 -26.63
N ILE A 253 2.76 -15.56 -26.89
CA ILE A 253 3.22 -15.89 -28.25
C ILE A 253 2.06 -16.39 -29.10
N ALA A 254 1.22 -17.28 -28.55
CA ALA A 254 0.03 -17.76 -29.24
C ALA A 254 -0.96 -16.62 -29.56
N ALA A 255 -0.98 -15.58 -28.73
CA ALA A 255 -1.77 -14.37 -28.96
C ALA A 255 -1.20 -13.43 -30.05
N GLY A 256 0.02 -13.68 -30.54
CA GLY A 256 0.66 -12.90 -31.60
C GLY A 256 1.86 -12.07 -31.15
N LEU A 257 2.28 -12.14 -29.88
CA LEU A 257 3.48 -11.44 -29.43
C LEU A 257 4.72 -12.10 -30.08
N PRO A 258 5.63 -11.33 -30.71
CA PRO A 258 6.82 -11.89 -31.31
C PRO A 258 7.63 -12.68 -30.29
N PRO A 259 8.06 -13.92 -30.59
CA PRO A 259 8.88 -14.69 -29.67
C PRO A 259 10.10 -13.90 -29.23
N ALA A 260 10.81 -13.21 -30.13
CA ALA A 260 11.98 -12.42 -29.78
C ALA A 260 11.71 -11.10 -29.00
N SER A 261 10.47 -10.87 -28.51
CA SER A 261 10.14 -9.65 -27.75
C SER A 261 11.03 -9.50 -26.50
N PRO A 262 11.65 -8.31 -26.28
CA PRO A 262 12.45 -8.03 -25.09
C PRO A 262 11.67 -8.17 -23.77
N SER A 263 10.37 -7.85 -23.78
CA SER A 263 9.50 -7.96 -22.59
C SER A 263 9.37 -9.39 -22.04
N LEU A 264 9.76 -10.40 -22.82
CA LEU A 264 9.79 -11.80 -22.40
C LEU A 264 11.10 -12.21 -21.70
N SER A 265 12.09 -11.32 -21.59
CA SER A 265 13.44 -11.68 -21.13
C SER A 265 13.47 -12.19 -19.69
N LEU A 266 12.79 -11.49 -18.76
CA LEU A 266 12.71 -11.94 -17.36
C LEU A 266 11.87 -13.21 -17.21
N LEU A 267 10.78 -13.34 -17.95
CA LEU A 267 9.99 -14.57 -17.98
C LEU A 267 10.81 -15.77 -18.48
N ARG A 268 11.64 -15.58 -19.51
CA ARG A 268 12.55 -16.62 -20.02
C ARG A 268 13.62 -17.00 -19.01
N LEU A 269 14.20 -16.00 -18.35
CA LEU A 269 15.13 -16.22 -17.26
C LEU A 269 14.47 -17.10 -16.19
N ASN A 270 13.30 -16.70 -15.68
CA ASN A 270 12.58 -17.48 -14.68
C ASN A 270 12.20 -18.88 -15.15
N ALA A 271 11.73 -19.04 -16.40
CA ALA A 271 11.42 -20.35 -16.97
C ALA A 271 12.66 -21.26 -17.00
N SER A 272 13.86 -20.70 -17.24
CA SER A 272 15.12 -21.45 -17.26
C SER A 272 15.62 -21.86 -15.87
N LEU A 273 15.19 -21.19 -14.79
CA LEU A 273 15.63 -21.54 -13.43
C LEU A 273 15.20 -22.95 -13.00
N ALA A 274 14.02 -23.42 -13.44
CA ALA A 274 13.58 -24.81 -13.22
C ALA A 274 14.37 -25.86 -14.03
N ALA A 275 15.09 -25.43 -15.07
CA ALA A 275 15.90 -26.31 -15.90
C ALA A 275 17.29 -26.59 -15.31
N THR A 276 17.62 -26.04 -14.14
CA THR A 276 18.87 -26.36 -13.42
C THR A 276 18.62 -27.58 -12.54
N PRO A 277 19.13 -28.78 -12.88
CA PRO A 277 19.11 -29.89 -11.95
C PRO A 277 20.03 -29.52 -10.79
N THR A 278 19.59 -29.77 -9.56
CA THR A 278 20.51 -29.91 -8.43
C THR A 278 21.48 -31.04 -8.77
N THR A 279 22.69 -30.68 -9.19
CA THR A 279 23.85 -31.58 -9.24
C THR A 279 24.34 -31.87 -7.84
#